data_AF-A0A1Q7PZX0-F1
#
_entry.id   AF-A0A1Q7PZX0-F1
#
_cell.length_a   1.000
_cell.length_b   1.000
_cell.length_c   1.000
_cell.angle_alpha   90.00
_cell.angle_beta   90.00
_cell.angle_gamma   90.00
#
_symmetry.space_group_name_H-M   'P 1'
#
loop_
_entity.id
_entity.type
_entity.pdbx_description
1 polymer ?
#
loop_
_entity_poly.entity_id
_entity_poly.type
_entity_poly.pdbx_seq_one_letter_code
_entity_poly.pdbx_strand_id
1 'polypeptide(L)'
;MDFVIVANLVILLLVLTLPLISHRVEQNLEAFLFIMGVLSALAASVLSWPLIRDALAHPIPITLAVFASGLVFKWTRRHLGQGLVQLRLVIPMRVLLAVLVIVLALLSSW
;
A
#
# COMPACT_ATOMS: atom_id res chain seq x y z
N MET A 1 1.22 -34.21 5.04
CA MET A 1 1.17 -32.74 5.06
C MET A 1 -0.29 -32.35 5.19
N ASP A 2 -0.63 -31.51 6.15
CA ASP A 2 -2.02 -31.10 6.35
C ASP A 2 -2.51 -30.30 5.14
N PHE A 3 -3.68 -30.65 4.63
CA PHE A 3 -4.30 -30.01 3.45
C PHE A 3 -4.32 -28.47 3.57
N VAL A 4 -4.57 -27.96 4.78
CA VAL A 4 -4.59 -26.53 5.10
C VAL A 4 -3.25 -25.85 4.84
N ILE A 5 -2.13 -26.49 5.20
CA ILE A 5 -0.79 -25.93 5.03
C ILE A 5 -0.47 -25.81 3.54
N VAL A 6 -0.78 -26.86 2.76
CA VAL A 6 -0.55 -26.87 1.32
C VAL A 6 -1.40 -25.79 0.63
N ALA A 7 -2.69 -25.69 0.98
CA ALA A 7 -3.58 -24.67 0.42
C ALA A 7 -3.09 -23.24 0.71
N ASN A 8 -2.73 -22.93 1.95
CA ASN A 8 -2.25 -21.60 2.33
C ASN A 8 -0.88 -21.27 1.70
N LEU A 9 -0.01 -22.26 1.49
CA LEU A 9 1.28 -22.06 0.82
C LEU A 9 1.09 -21.74 -0.67
N VAL A 10 0.13 -22.40 -1.34
CA VAL A 10 -0.25 -22.07 -2.72
C VAL A 10 -0.85 -20.66 -2.80
N ILE A 11 -1.73 -20.31 -1.87
CA ILE A 11 -2.31 -18.96 -1.77
C ILE A 11 -1.22 -17.91 -1.59
N LEU A 12 -0.25 -18.15 -0.71
CA LEU A 12 0.90 -17.25 -0.49
C LEU A 12 1.70 -17.05 -1.77
N LEU A 13 2.02 -18.14 -2.48
CA LEU A 13 2.79 -18.09 -3.71
C LEU A 13 2.04 -17.33 -4.81
N LEU A 14 0.72 -17.51 -4.91
CA LEU A 14 -0.14 -16.74 -5.82
C LEU A 14 -0.18 -15.25 -5.45
N VAL A 15 -0.35 -14.91 -4.17
CA VAL A 15 -0.38 -13.51 -3.71
C VAL A 15 0.91 -12.78 -4.05
N LEU A 16 2.06 -13.47 -3.95
CA LEU A 16 3.35 -12.87 -4.26
C LEU A 16 3.62 -12.79 -5.76
N THR A 17 3.19 -13.76 -6.58
CA THR A 17 3.61 -13.83 -7.99
C THR A 17 2.60 -13.22 -8.95
N LEU A 18 1.31 -13.42 -8.70
CA LEU A 18 0.25 -13.05 -9.63
C LEU A 18 0.11 -11.54 -9.88
N PRO A 19 0.23 -10.64 -8.88
CA PRO A 19 0.16 -9.20 -9.15
C PRO A 19 1.35 -8.67 -9.95
N LEU A 20 2.54 -9.32 -9.87
CA LEU A 20 3.69 -8.92 -10.70
C LEU A 20 3.54 -9.37 -12.16
N ILE A 21 2.77 -10.42 -12.42
CA ILE A 21 2.58 -10.98 -13.77
C ILE A 21 1.37 -10.35 -14.47
N SER A 22 0.31 -10.04 -13.72
CA SER A 22 -0.96 -9.58 -14.28
C SER A 22 -1.28 -8.15 -13.86
N HIS A 23 -1.20 -7.24 -14.83
CA HIS A 23 -1.56 -5.83 -14.63
C HIS A 23 -3.02 -5.63 -14.17
N ARG A 24 -3.93 -6.56 -14.52
CA ARG A 24 -5.34 -6.51 -14.04
C ARG A 24 -5.44 -6.74 -12.53
N VAL A 25 -4.62 -7.67 -12.02
CA VAL A 25 -4.55 -8.00 -10.59
C VAL A 25 -3.84 -6.87 -9.85
N GLU A 26 -2.78 -6.31 -10.43
CA GLU A 26 -2.05 -5.14 -9.90
C GLU A 26 -2.98 -3.92 -9.71
N GLN A 27 -3.82 -3.61 -10.70
CA GLN A 27 -4.75 -2.47 -10.61
C GLN A 27 -5.84 -2.66 -9.55
N ASN A 28 -6.18 -3.91 -9.20
CA ASN A 28 -7.26 -4.24 -8.26
C ASN A 28 -6.73 -5.07 -7.08
N LEU A 29 -5.54 -4.72 -6.60
CA LEU A 29 -4.82 -5.47 -5.56
C LEU A 29 -5.67 -5.70 -4.31
N GLU A 30 -6.43 -4.71 -3.87
CA GLU A 30 -7.28 -4.82 -2.68
C GLU A 30 -8.34 -5.91 -2.83
N ALA A 31 -9.06 -5.93 -3.96
CA ALA A 31 -10.08 -6.94 -4.24
C ALA A 31 -9.45 -8.34 -4.39
N PHE A 32 -8.28 -8.43 -5.02
CA PHE A 32 -7.53 -9.68 -5.12
C PHE A 32 -7.10 -10.22 -3.76
N LEU A 33 -6.47 -9.38 -2.92
CA LEU A 33 -6.05 -9.75 -1.58
C LEU A 33 -7.24 -10.15 -0.70
N PHE A 34 -8.38 -9.47 -0.85
CA PHE A 34 -9.61 -9.83 -0.16
C PHE A 34 -10.08 -11.25 -0.53
N ILE A 35 -10.18 -11.57 -1.82
CA ILE A 35 -10.57 -12.91 -2.29
C ILE A 35 -9.61 -13.98 -1.78
N MET A 36 -8.30 -13.74 -1.90
CA MET A 36 -7.27 -14.67 -1.43
C MET A 36 -7.32 -14.87 0.08
N GLY A 37 -7.58 -13.81 0.85
CA GLY A 37 -7.78 -13.87 2.30
C GLY A 37 -9.01 -14.68 2.69
N VAL A 38 -10.14 -14.49 2.02
CA VAL A 38 -11.37 -15.27 2.24
C VAL A 38 -11.14 -16.75 1.93
N LEU A 39 -10.49 -17.07 0.80
CA LEU A 39 -10.15 -18.45 0.44
C LEU A 39 -9.25 -19.10 1.48
N SER A 40 -8.26 -18.37 2.02
CA SER A 40 -7.39 -18.88 3.08
C SER A 40 -8.13 -19.12 4.40
N ALA A 41 -9.00 -18.18 4.81
CA ALA A 41 -9.81 -18.32 6.01
C ALA A 41 -10.78 -19.51 5.93
N LEU A 42 -11.36 -19.75 4.74
CA LEU A 42 -12.22 -20.90 4.46
C LEU A 42 -11.43 -22.21 4.48
N ALA A 43 -10.26 -22.26 3.83
CA ALA A 43 -9.40 -23.44 3.81
C ALA A 43 -8.93 -23.84 5.23
N ALA A 44 -8.67 -22.86 6.09
CA ALA A 44 -8.31 -23.09 7.49
C ALA A 44 -9.52 -23.25 8.44
N SER A 45 -10.76 -23.10 7.94
CA SER A 45 -12.00 -23.13 8.75
C SER A 45 -11.98 -22.19 9.97
N VAL A 46 -11.34 -21.01 9.83
CA VAL A 46 -11.19 -20.01 10.90
C VAL A 46 -12.18 -18.84 10.78
N LEU A 47 -13.15 -18.94 9.87
CA LEU A 47 -14.15 -17.90 9.65
C LEU A 47 -15.03 -17.77 10.90
N SER A 48 -14.82 -16.69 11.66
CA SER A 48 -15.50 -16.43 12.91
C SER A 48 -16.00 -14.99 12.96
N TRP A 49 -17.06 -14.74 13.74
CA TRP A 49 -17.61 -13.39 13.92
C TRP A 49 -16.56 -12.37 14.42
N PRO A 50 -15.68 -12.71 15.39
CA PRO A 50 -14.58 -11.84 15.77
C PRO A 50 -13.65 -11.48 14.61
N LEU A 51 -13.27 -12.45 13.77
CA LEU A 51 -12.41 -12.22 12.61
C LEU A 51 -13.02 -11.21 11.63
N ILE A 52 -14.33 -11.33 11.37
CA ILE A 52 -15.05 -10.40 10.48
C ILE A 52 -15.05 -8.99 11.09
N ARG A 53 -15.35 -8.87 12.38
CA ARG A 53 -15.34 -7.58 13.07
C ARG A 53 -13.96 -6.92 13.01
N ASP A 54 -12.91 -7.68 13.26
CA ASP A 54 -11.54 -7.18 13.23
C ASP A 54 -11.14 -6.75 11.81
N ALA A 55 -11.49 -7.55 10.80
CA ALA A 55 -11.22 -7.25 9.39
C ALA A 55 -11.93 -5.96 8.91
N LEU A 56 -13.11 -5.63 9.45
CA LEU A 56 -13.80 -4.38 9.13
C LEU A 56 -13.29 -3.17 9.93
N ALA A 57 -12.76 -3.38 11.14
CA ALA A 57 -12.27 -2.31 11.99
C ALA A 57 -10.86 -1.82 11.58
N HIS A 58 -9.98 -2.73 11.15
CA HIS A 58 -8.59 -2.41 10.80
C HIS A 58 -8.41 -1.39 9.65
N PRO A 59 -9.24 -1.36 8.59
CA PRO A 59 -9.11 -0.39 7.50
C PRO A 59 -9.44 1.05 7.93
N ILE A 60 -10.30 1.23 8.94
CA ILE A 60 -10.85 2.54 9.32
C ILE A 60 -9.75 3.54 9.72
N PRO A 61 -8.79 3.19 10.61
CA PRO A 61 -7.66 4.06 10.93
C PRO A 61 -6.79 4.42 9.72
N ILE A 62 -6.56 3.46 8.81
CA ILE A 62 -5.74 3.67 7.61
C ILE A 62 -6.42 4.66 6.67
N THR A 63 -7.71 4.45 6.37
CA THR A 63 -8.48 5.36 5.52
C THR A 63 -8.53 6.77 6.12
N LEU A 64 -8.72 6.90 7.43
CA LEU A 64 -8.68 8.19 8.14
C LEU A 64 -7.30 8.86 8.06
N ALA A 65 -6.22 8.10 8.26
CA ALA A 65 -4.86 8.62 8.19
C ALA A 65 -4.50 9.10 6.78
N VAL A 66 -4.84 8.33 5.74
CA VAL A 66 -4.63 8.71 4.34
C VAL A 66 -5.50 9.91 3.97
N PHE A 67 -6.75 9.96 4.42
CA PHE A 67 -7.65 11.08 4.20
C PHE A 67 -7.13 12.37 4.84
N ALA A 68 -6.72 12.31 6.11
CA ALA A 68 -6.14 13.45 6.82
C ALA A 68 -4.84 13.92 6.15
N SER A 69 -3.95 12.99 5.79
CA SER A 69 -2.72 13.30 5.06
C SER A 69 -3.01 13.95 3.70
N GLY A 70 -4.02 13.46 2.97
CA GLY A 70 -4.48 14.06 1.72
C GLY A 70 -5.02 15.48 1.91
N LEU A 71 -5.73 15.76 3.00
CA LEU A 71 -6.23 17.09 3.33
C LEU A 71 -5.10 18.06 3.67
N VAL A 72 -4.13 17.62 4.48
CA VAL A 72 -2.91 18.39 4.78
C VAL A 72 -2.14 18.68 3.49
N PHE A 73 -1.96 17.68 2.62
CA PHE A 73 -1.27 17.85 1.35
C PHE A 73 -2.00 18.84 0.42
N LYS A 74 -3.34 18.81 0.39
CA LYS A 74 -4.15 19.77 -0.38
C LYS A 74 -3.87 21.22 0.01
N TRP A 75 -3.74 21.51 1.31
CA TRP A 75 -3.40 22.84 1.79
C TRP A 75 -1.94 23.21 1.54
N THR A 76 -1.03 22.27 1.78
CA THR A 76 0.42 22.48 1.62
C THR A 76 0.88 22.55 0.16
N ARG A 77 0.09 22.03 -0.80
CA ARG A 77 0.40 22.04 -2.23
C ARG A 77 0.73 23.43 -2.78
N ARG A 78 0.04 24.48 -2.30
CA ARG A 78 0.27 25.86 -2.74
C ARG A 78 1.64 26.38 -2.30
N HIS A 79 2.06 26.07 -1.07
CA HIS A 79 3.35 26.45 -0.53
C HIS A 79 4.49 25.63 -1.17
N LEU A 80 4.29 24.34 -1.40
CA LEU A 80 5.25 23.48 -2.10
C LEU A 80 5.51 23.96 -3.54
N GLY A 81 4.46 24.37 -4.26
CA GLY A 81 4.60 24.89 -5.61
C GLY A 81 5.44 26.17 -5.68
N GLN A 82 5.24 27.09 -4.74
CA GLN A 82 6.02 28.34 -4.68
C GLN A 82 7.48 28.07 -4.26
N GLY A 83 7.70 27.18 -3.29
CA GLY A 83 9.05 26.78 -2.87
C GLY A 83 9.85 26.10 -4.00
N LEU A 84 9.23 25.21 -4.78
CA LEU A 84 9.90 24.57 -5.92
C LEU A 84 10.33 25.58 -7.00
N VAL A 85 9.49 26.59 -7.27
CA VAL A 85 9.82 27.65 -8.24
C VAL A 85 11.00 28.48 -7.74
N GLN A 86 11.04 28.82 -6.45
CA GLN A 86 12.16 29.56 -5.85
C GLN A 86 13.46 28.74 -5.83
N LEU A 87 13.41 27.45 -5.49
CA LEU A 87 14.60 26.58 -5.51
C LEU A 87 15.16 26.38 -6.93
N ARG A 88 14.29 26.36 -7.95
CA ARG A 88 14.70 26.26 -9.36
C ARG A 88 15.50 27.46 -9.86
N LEU A 89 15.42 28.62 -9.20
CA LEU A 89 16.22 29.79 -9.57
C LEU A 89 17.69 29.64 -9.14
N VAL A 90 17.99 28.73 -8.20
CA VAL A 90 19.33 28.56 -7.61
C VAL A 90 19.93 27.19 -7.93
N ILE A 91 19.10 26.15 -8.11
CA ILE A 91 19.55 24.77 -8.25
C ILE A 91 19.04 24.16 -9.57
N PRO A 92 19.91 23.54 -10.39
CA PRO A 92 19.48 22.84 -11.60
C PRO A 92 18.62 21.61 -11.26
N MET A 93 17.60 21.35 -12.07
CA MET A 93 16.58 20.32 -11.84
C MET A 93 17.15 18.93 -11.54
N ARG A 94 18.28 18.57 -12.17
CA ARG A 94 18.96 17.27 -11.96
C ARG A 94 19.40 17.08 -10.50
N VAL A 95 19.96 18.12 -9.88
CA VAL A 95 20.43 18.07 -8.49
C VAL A 95 19.25 18.05 -7.53
N LEU A 96 18.21 18.83 -7.80
CA LEU A 96 16.99 18.82 -7.00
C LEU A 96 16.33 17.43 -6.96
N LEU A 97 16.21 16.78 -8.13
CA LEU A 97 15.68 15.41 -8.21
C LEU A 97 16.58 14.40 -7.50
N ALA A 98 17.90 14.50 -7.67
CA ALA A 98 18.84 13.60 -6.99
C ALA A 98 18.72 13.73 -5.46
N VAL A 99 18.71 14.95 -4.93
CA VAL A 99 18.55 15.20 -3.49
C VAL A 99 17.18 14.72 -3.01
N LEU A 100 16.10 15.00 -3.75
CA LEU A 100 14.76 14.56 -3.39
C LEU A 100 14.66 13.03 -3.35
N VAL A 101 15.19 12.33 -4.36
CA VAL A 101 15.20 10.86 -4.39
C VAL A 101 16.04 10.30 -3.26
N ILE A 102 17.23 10.87 -2.97
CA ILE A 102 18.07 10.42 -1.85
C ILE A 102 17.33 10.62 -0.52
N VAL A 103 16.74 11.80 -0.29
CA VAL A 103 16.00 12.08 0.95
C VAL A 103 14.80 11.15 1.08
N LEU A 104 14.01 10.96 0.01
CA LEU A 104 12.88 10.04 0.03
C LEU A 104 13.32 8.59 0.24
N ALA A 105 14.44 8.16 -0.36
CA ALA A 105 14.99 6.82 -0.19
C ALA A 105 15.48 6.60 1.24
N LEU A 106 16.17 7.59 1.82
CA LEU A 106 16.59 7.56 3.23
C LEU A 106 15.36 7.50 4.15
N LEU A 107 14.39 8.40 3.98
CA LEU A 107 13.19 8.44 4.81
C LEU A 107 12.31 7.19 4.68
N SER A 108 12.22 6.59 3.50
CA SER A 108 11.43 5.37 3.26
C SER A 108 12.09 4.10 3.82
N SER A 109 13.38 4.15 4.12
CA SER A 109 14.14 3.02 4.72
C SER A 109 14.16 3.04 6.25
N TRP A 110 13.49 4.01 6.89
CA TRP A 110 13.33 4.10 8.35
C TRP A 110 11.92 3.72 8.80
#